data_AF-A0A952AWK7-F1
#
_entry.id   AF-A0A952AWK7-F1
#
_cell.length_a   1.000
_cell.length_b   1.000
_cell.length_c   1.000
_cell.angle_alpha   90.00
_cell.angle_beta   90.00
_cell.angle_gamma   90.00
#
_symmetry.space_group_name_H-M   'P 1'
#
loop_
_entity.id
_entity.type
_entity.pdbx_description
1 polymer ?
#
loop_
_entity_poly.entity_id
_entity_poly.type
_entity_poly.pdbx_seq_one_letter_code
_entity_poly.pdbx_strand_id
1 'polypeptide(L)'
;MTDKNNKLIVFQGKKIRRAWHNNEWHYSVVDICGVLTDSADSGAYWRKLKQRLKQEGSEVVTICHGLKIEAQDGKKRVTDCSNTKGVFRIIQSIPSKKAEPFKRWLAQLGQERLDEIENPELAQERMKEIYEKKGYPKNWIDKRLRGIAIRQNLTDEWKGRGIKQQREFAILTAEISNATFGMTPSEYKEYKNLPEKSKANLRDHMDDLELIFTMLGERVTTEISKKEKPKTFGKNKDVAKRGGKVAGNARKETEKELDRSIISPKNFLGKDNKLELEE
;
A
#
# COMPACT_ATOMS: atom_id res chain seq x y z
N MET A 1 -2.70 4.82 27.74
CA MET A 1 -1.34 5.27 27.37
C MET A 1 -1.29 5.31 25.86
N THR A 2 -1.07 6.50 25.30
CA THR A 2 -1.26 6.84 23.89
C THR A 2 -0.16 6.27 23.01
N ASP A 3 -0.47 5.25 22.21
CA ASP A 3 0.39 4.73 21.16
C ASP A 3 0.49 5.76 20.02
N LYS A 4 1.55 6.58 20.09
CA LYS A 4 1.92 7.50 19.03
C LYS A 4 2.44 6.72 17.82
N ASN A 5 1.53 6.53 16.87
CA ASN A 5 1.69 6.66 15.44
C ASN A 5 3.03 6.19 14.82
N ASN A 6 2.89 5.17 13.98
CA ASN A 6 3.83 4.46 13.11
C ASN A 6 4.69 5.31 12.12
N LYS A 7 5.05 6.56 12.48
CA LYS A 7 6.28 7.18 11.98
C LYS A 7 7.41 6.36 12.56
N LEU A 8 8.33 5.87 11.71
CA LEU A 8 9.60 5.22 12.11
C LEU A 8 9.99 5.72 13.51
N ILE A 9 9.92 4.86 14.53
CA ILE A 9 10.08 5.24 15.96
C ILE A 9 11.28 6.18 16.16
N VAL A 10 12.30 5.98 15.33
CA VAL A 10 13.58 6.69 15.36
C VAL A 10 13.53 8.12 14.81
N PHE A 11 12.53 8.47 14.00
CA PHE A 11 12.36 9.80 13.40
C PHE A 11 11.16 10.58 13.94
N GLN A 12 10.44 10.03 14.93
CA GLN A 12 9.30 10.70 15.53
C GLN A 12 9.68 12.07 16.12
N GLY A 13 8.96 13.11 15.70
CA GLY A 13 9.14 14.49 16.19
C GLY A 13 10.38 15.22 15.65
N LYS A 14 11.15 14.62 14.73
CA LYS A 14 12.31 15.27 14.10
C LYS A 14 11.99 15.68 12.67
N LYS A 15 12.26 16.95 12.32
CA LYS A 15 12.11 17.45 10.96
C LYS A 15 13.32 17.01 10.11
N ILE A 16 13.11 16.06 9.21
CA ILE A 16 14.08 15.67 8.18
C ILE A 16 13.71 16.39 6.90
N ARG A 17 14.64 17.16 6.34
CA ARG A 17 14.40 17.85 5.08
C ARG A 17 14.34 16.85 3.93
N ARG A 18 13.41 17.07 3.00
CA ARG A 18 13.18 16.21 1.83
C ARG A 18 13.07 17.03 0.56
N ALA A 19 13.44 16.42 -0.56
CA ALA A 19 13.26 16.97 -1.90
C ALA A 19 12.67 15.91 -2.83
N TRP A 20 11.86 16.34 -3.78
CA TRP A 20 11.34 15.47 -4.82
C TRP A 20 12.37 15.33 -5.95
N HIS A 21 12.80 14.11 -6.23
CA HIS A 21 13.80 13.83 -7.27
C HIS A 21 13.55 12.43 -7.86
N ASN A 22 13.65 12.29 -9.19
CA ASN A 22 13.43 11.02 -9.91
C ASN A 22 12.13 10.28 -9.52
N ASN A 23 11.02 11.02 -9.39
CA ASN A 23 9.70 10.50 -9.01
C ASN A 23 9.62 9.84 -7.61
N GLU A 24 10.57 10.13 -6.72
CA GLU A 24 10.50 9.71 -5.32
C GLU A 24 11.06 10.77 -4.35
N TRP A 25 10.68 10.65 -3.08
CA TRP A 25 11.21 11.50 -2.02
C TRP A 25 12.64 11.11 -1.67
N HIS A 26 13.53 12.09 -1.70
CA HIS A 26 14.90 12.00 -1.22
C HIS A 26 15.05 12.80 0.07
N TYR A 27 15.78 12.24 1.04
CA TYR A 27 15.93 12.79 2.38
C TYR A 27 17.36 13.27 2.61
N SER A 28 17.54 14.38 3.31
CA SER A 28 18.86 14.90 3.66
C SER A 28 19.61 13.91 4.55
N VAL A 29 20.75 13.42 4.08
CA VAL A 29 21.59 12.47 4.82
C VAL A 29 22.18 13.12 6.07
N VAL A 30 22.49 14.42 5.99
CA VAL A 30 23.01 15.19 7.13
C VAL A 30 22.00 15.25 8.26
N ASP A 31 20.70 15.44 7.95
CA ASP A 31 19.65 15.46 8.97
C ASP A 31 19.47 14.08 9.61
N ILE A 32 19.55 13.01 8.81
CA ILE A 32 19.51 11.63 9.30
C ILE A 32 20.68 11.38 10.28
N CYS A 33 21.90 11.78 9.91
CA CYS A 33 23.05 11.71 10.81
C CYS A 33 22.81 12.52 12.09
N GLY A 34 22.19 13.69 12.01
CA GLY A 34 21.90 14.52 13.18
C GLY A 34 20.87 13.92 14.14
N VAL A 35 19.87 13.20 13.61
CA VAL A 35 18.92 12.47 14.45
C VAL A 35 19.56 11.25 15.10
N LEU A 36 20.39 10.53 14.33
CA LEU A 36 20.91 9.22 14.71
C LEU A 36 22.26 9.27 15.43
N THR A 37 22.82 10.43 15.67
CA THR A 37 24.11 10.57 16.37
C THR A 37 24.01 11.60 17.48
N ASP A 38 25.02 11.63 18.34
CA ASP A 38 25.23 12.69 19.34
C ASP A 38 26.21 13.76 18.83
N SER A 39 26.48 13.80 17.52
CA SER A 39 27.44 14.74 16.96
C SER A 39 26.87 16.16 16.97
N ALA A 40 27.63 17.10 17.53
CA ALA A 40 27.29 18.53 17.47
C ALA A 40 27.31 19.07 16.04
N ASP A 41 28.13 18.50 15.15
CA ASP A 41 28.17 18.82 13.71
C ASP A 41 27.92 17.56 12.87
N SER A 42 26.64 17.34 12.55
CA SER A 42 26.15 16.26 11.69
C SER A 42 26.78 16.29 10.28
N GLY A 43 27.17 17.47 9.78
CA GLY A 43 27.81 17.64 8.48
C GLY A 43 29.26 17.16 8.50
N ALA A 44 30.01 17.48 9.56
CA ALA A 44 31.34 16.91 9.80
C ALA A 44 31.28 15.40 9.98
N TYR A 45 30.30 14.91 10.75
CA TYR A 45 30.07 13.49 10.93
C TYR A 45 29.83 12.79 9.59
N TRP A 46 28.92 13.30 8.77
CA TRP A 46 28.64 12.73 7.45
C TRP A 46 29.89 12.73 6.55
N ARG A 47 30.67 13.81 6.52
CA ARG A 47 31.93 13.86 5.73
C ARG A 47 32.90 12.75 6.13
N LYS A 48 33.09 12.52 7.43
CA LYS A 48 33.95 11.43 7.95
C LYS A 48 33.36 10.05 7.66
N LEU A 49 32.05 9.86 7.81
CA LEU A 49 31.39 8.60 7.47
C LEU A 49 31.52 8.31 5.96
N LYS A 50 31.29 9.30 5.12
CA LYS A 50 31.44 9.24 3.66
C LYS A 50 32.85 8.84 3.26
N GLN A 51 33.88 9.37 3.92
CA GLN A 51 35.27 8.98 3.67
C GLN A 51 35.53 7.50 4.00
N ARG A 52 35.09 7.04 5.19
CA ARG A 52 35.23 5.62 5.59
C ARG A 52 34.50 4.69 4.63
N LEU A 53 33.26 5.01 4.28
CA LEU A 53 32.46 4.23 3.33
C LEU A 53 33.13 4.12 1.95
N LYS A 54 33.76 5.20 1.47
CA LYS A 54 34.54 5.15 0.21
C LYS A 54 35.76 4.24 0.31
N GLN A 55 36.47 4.27 1.44
CA GLN A 55 37.64 3.40 1.68
C GLN A 55 37.24 1.92 1.77
N GLU A 56 36.07 1.63 2.33
CA GLU A 56 35.47 0.30 2.39
C GLU A 56 34.90 -0.19 1.04
N GLY A 57 35.00 0.61 -0.03
CA GLY A 57 34.41 0.29 -1.33
C GLY A 57 32.88 0.34 -1.36
N SER A 58 32.24 1.01 -0.40
CA SER A 58 30.78 1.08 -0.31
C SER A 58 30.18 2.02 -1.34
N GLU A 59 29.29 1.50 -2.18
CA GLU A 59 28.55 2.27 -3.19
C GLU A 59 27.49 3.22 -2.61
N VAL A 60 27.21 3.15 -1.32
CA VAL A 60 26.19 3.97 -0.64
C VAL A 60 26.43 5.46 -0.81
N VAL A 61 27.70 5.85 -0.89
CA VAL A 61 28.12 7.22 -1.12
C VAL A 61 27.84 7.68 -2.56
N THR A 62 27.91 6.75 -3.51
CA THR A 62 27.62 6.98 -4.94
C THR A 62 26.11 7.10 -5.20
N ILE A 63 25.28 6.49 -4.34
CA ILE A 63 23.81 6.56 -4.39
C ILE A 63 23.27 7.89 -3.83
N CYS A 64 24.11 8.72 -3.21
CA CYS A 64 23.71 10.03 -2.71
C CYS A 64 23.73 11.08 -3.83
N HIS A 65 22.67 11.88 -3.94
CA HIS A 65 22.54 12.98 -4.89
C HIS A 65 22.66 14.33 -4.19
N GLY A 66 23.45 15.25 -4.76
CA GLY A 66 23.57 16.62 -4.27
C GLY A 66 22.36 17.46 -4.67
N LEU A 67 21.31 17.48 -3.85
CA LEU A 67 20.07 18.21 -4.13
C LEU A 67 20.04 19.56 -3.41
N LYS A 68 19.45 20.58 -4.05
CA LYS A 68 19.21 21.89 -3.41
C LYS A 68 17.97 21.80 -2.52
N ILE A 69 18.17 21.85 -1.21
CA ILE A 69 17.08 21.85 -0.22
C ILE A 69 17.14 23.13 0.61
N GLU A 70 15.97 23.63 1.00
CA GLU A 70 15.85 24.77 1.90
C GLU A 70 16.40 24.44 3.30
N ALA A 71 17.29 25.29 3.80
CA ALA A 71 17.82 25.19 5.15
C ALA A 71 16.93 25.95 6.15
N GLN A 72 17.25 25.84 7.45
CA GLN A 72 16.47 26.49 8.53
C GLN A 72 16.41 28.02 8.40
N ASP A 73 17.38 28.64 7.72
CA ASP A 73 17.45 30.07 7.45
C ASP A 73 16.73 30.48 6.14
N GLY A 74 15.94 29.59 5.54
CA GLY A 74 15.19 29.82 4.29
C GLY A 74 16.06 29.80 3.02
N LYS A 75 17.39 29.64 3.14
CA LYS A 75 18.28 29.61 1.98
C LYS A 75 18.39 28.19 1.41
N LYS A 76 18.30 28.05 0.09
CA LYS A 76 18.52 26.77 -0.60
C LYS A 76 20.01 26.46 -0.68
N ARG A 77 20.43 25.33 -0.11
CA ARG A 77 21.82 24.84 -0.16
C ARG A 77 21.86 23.42 -0.73
N VAL A 78 22.96 23.09 -1.42
CA VAL A 78 23.20 21.73 -1.89
C VAL A 78 23.54 20.84 -0.70
N THR A 79 22.84 19.72 -0.56
CA THR A 79 23.10 18.72 0.48
C THR A 79 22.96 17.31 -0.09
N ASP A 80 23.78 16.38 0.41
CA ASP A 80 23.68 14.98 0.01
C ASP A 80 22.34 14.41 0.49
N CYS A 81 21.58 13.90 -0.47
CA CYS A 81 20.26 13.32 -0.24
C CYS A 81 20.19 11.91 -0.81
N SER A 82 19.38 11.06 -0.20
CA SER A 82 19.17 9.70 -0.71
C SER A 82 17.72 9.27 -0.55
N ASN A 83 17.27 8.35 -1.39
CA ASN A 83 15.95 7.74 -1.27
C ASN A 83 15.87 6.83 -0.03
N THR A 84 14.69 6.28 0.26
CA THR A 84 14.45 5.44 1.44
C THR A 84 15.43 4.27 1.55
N LYS A 85 15.70 3.57 0.43
CA LYS A 85 16.62 2.42 0.39
C LYS A 85 18.05 2.85 0.74
N GLY A 86 18.53 3.94 0.13
CA GLY A 86 19.86 4.45 0.40
C GLY A 86 20.01 4.96 1.84
N VAL A 87 18.99 5.64 2.38
CA VAL A 87 18.93 6.03 3.80
C VAL A 87 19.05 4.81 4.70
N PHE A 88 18.28 3.75 4.48
CA PHE A 88 18.36 2.53 5.30
C PHE A 88 19.76 1.93 5.31
N ARG A 89 20.45 1.93 4.16
CA ARG A 89 21.85 1.48 4.12
C ARG A 89 22.75 2.41 4.93
N ILE A 90 22.61 3.73 4.78
CA ILE A 90 23.42 4.69 5.56
C ILE A 90 23.26 4.45 7.06
N ILE A 91 22.04 4.22 7.54
CA ILE A 91 21.77 3.96 8.97
C ILE A 91 22.55 2.74 9.48
N GLN A 92 22.65 1.67 8.69
CA GLN A 92 23.41 0.47 9.07
C GLN A 92 24.89 0.79 9.36
N SER A 93 25.46 1.79 8.67
CA SER A 93 26.85 2.23 8.82
C SER A 93 27.08 3.26 9.93
N ILE A 94 26.04 3.68 10.65
CA ILE A 94 26.18 4.63 11.76
C ILE A 94 26.42 3.84 13.07
N PRO A 95 27.63 3.87 13.66
CA PRO A 95 27.91 3.23 14.95
C PRO A 95 27.41 4.09 16.12
N SER A 96 26.09 4.21 16.28
CA SER A 96 25.47 5.01 17.34
C SER A 96 24.39 4.21 18.07
N LYS A 97 24.29 4.41 19.39
CA LYS A 97 23.23 3.85 20.22
C LYS A 97 21.83 4.29 19.76
N LYS A 98 21.70 5.47 19.15
CA LYS A 98 20.42 5.95 18.59
C LYS A 98 20.00 5.23 17.31
N ALA A 99 20.97 4.68 16.56
CA ALA A 99 20.69 3.90 15.35
C ALA A 99 20.36 2.43 15.69
N GLU A 100 20.77 1.94 16.86
CA GLU A 100 20.65 0.53 17.26
C GLU A 100 19.20 0.01 17.27
N PRO A 101 18.19 0.73 17.79
CA PRO A 101 16.79 0.29 17.71
C PRO A 101 16.33 0.05 16.26
N PHE A 102 16.77 0.89 15.32
CA PHE A 102 16.44 0.71 13.91
C PHE A 102 17.12 -0.52 13.31
N LYS A 103 18.39 -0.75 13.64
CA LYS A 103 19.15 -1.91 13.15
C LYS A 103 18.54 -3.22 13.66
N ARG A 104 18.18 -3.28 14.95
CA ARG A 104 17.47 -4.42 15.53
C ARG A 104 16.12 -4.63 14.87
N TRP A 105 15.37 -3.57 14.63
CA TRP A 105 14.10 -3.66 13.89
C TRP A 105 14.29 -4.21 12.47
N LEU A 106 15.32 -3.77 11.73
CA LEU A 106 15.63 -4.33 10.41
C LEU A 106 16.07 -5.80 10.49
N ALA A 107 16.84 -6.17 11.50
CA ALA A 107 17.28 -7.55 11.72
C ALA A 107 16.07 -8.46 12.03
N GLN A 108 15.19 -8.02 12.93
CA GLN A 108 13.93 -8.69 13.24
C GLN A 108 13.06 -8.85 11.99
N LEU A 109 12.91 -7.77 11.20
CA LEU A 109 12.15 -7.84 9.95
C LEU A 109 12.78 -8.84 8.97
N GLY A 110 14.10 -8.89 8.89
CA GLY A 110 14.84 -9.85 8.08
C GLY A 110 14.60 -11.30 8.51
N GLN A 111 14.62 -11.56 9.82
CA GLN A 111 14.27 -12.87 10.39
C GLN A 111 12.82 -13.23 10.08
N GLU A 112 11.86 -12.33 10.34
CA GLU A 112 10.45 -12.54 9.98
C GLU A 112 10.26 -12.87 8.49
N ARG A 113 11.03 -12.25 7.59
CA ARG A 113 10.98 -12.61 6.16
C ARG A 113 11.47 -14.03 5.88
N LEU A 114 12.50 -14.50 6.59
CA LEU A 114 12.99 -15.88 6.45
C LEU A 114 11.98 -16.87 7.02
N ASP A 115 11.45 -16.59 8.21
CA ASP A 115 10.41 -17.40 8.85
C ASP A 115 9.16 -17.50 7.96
N GLU A 116 8.75 -16.41 7.30
CA GLU A 116 7.65 -16.40 6.33
C GLU A 116 7.93 -17.24 5.07
N ILE A 117 9.20 -17.40 4.66
CA ILE A 117 9.57 -18.25 3.53
C ILE A 117 9.46 -19.74 3.92
N GLU A 118 9.89 -20.07 5.14
CA GLU A 118 9.79 -21.43 5.68
C GLU A 118 8.34 -21.81 6.01
N ASN A 119 7.58 -20.87 6.60
CA ASN A 119 6.17 -21.01 6.91
C ASN A 119 5.33 -19.85 6.33
N PRO A 120 4.79 -20.01 5.11
CA PRO A 120 3.95 -19.00 4.47
C PRO A 120 2.68 -18.60 5.25
N GLU A 121 2.20 -19.41 6.20
CA GLU A 121 1.04 -19.05 7.02
C GLU A 121 1.32 -17.82 7.89
N LEU A 122 2.57 -17.60 8.31
CA LEU A 122 2.99 -16.42 9.05
C LEU A 122 2.78 -15.13 8.24
N ALA A 123 2.93 -15.19 6.91
CA ALA A 123 2.67 -14.03 6.06
C ALA A 123 1.16 -13.69 6.02
N GLN A 124 0.30 -14.71 6.08
CA GLN A 124 -1.15 -14.53 6.17
C GLN A 124 -1.55 -13.97 7.54
N GLU A 125 -0.95 -14.46 8.63
CA GLU A 125 -1.18 -13.94 9.97
C GLU A 125 -0.75 -12.47 10.10
N ARG A 126 0.46 -12.13 9.62
CA ARG A 126 0.91 -10.73 9.55
C ARG A 126 -0.05 -9.85 8.76
N MET A 127 -0.61 -10.34 7.66
CA MET A 127 -1.60 -9.60 6.89
C MET A 127 -2.88 -9.34 7.72
N LYS A 128 -3.34 -10.30 8.52
CA LYS A 128 -4.46 -10.11 9.45
C LYS A 128 -4.11 -9.04 10.50
N GLU A 129 -2.96 -9.15 11.14
CA GLU A 129 -2.52 -8.17 12.14
C GLU A 129 -2.46 -6.74 11.58
N ILE A 130 -2.03 -6.56 10.33
CA ILE A 130 -1.99 -5.24 9.69
C ILE A 130 -3.39 -4.62 9.60
N TYR A 131 -4.42 -5.42 9.29
CA TYR A 131 -5.79 -4.92 9.28
C TYR A 131 -6.34 -4.74 10.70
N GLU A 132 -6.03 -5.63 11.64
CA GLU A 132 -6.44 -5.48 13.04
C GLU A 132 -5.89 -4.18 13.64
N LYS A 133 -4.60 -3.88 13.39
CA LYS A 133 -3.96 -2.62 13.80
C LYS A 133 -4.63 -1.40 13.18
N LYS A 134 -5.19 -1.53 11.96
CA LYS A 134 -5.98 -0.46 11.32
C LYS A 134 -7.42 -0.35 11.86
N GLY A 135 -7.81 -1.17 12.83
CA GLY A 135 -9.12 -1.12 13.47
C GLY A 135 -10.23 -1.91 12.77
N TYR A 136 -9.88 -2.81 11.83
CA TYR A 136 -10.88 -3.66 11.17
C TYR A 136 -11.30 -4.84 12.08
N PRO A 137 -12.59 -5.23 12.10
CA PRO A 137 -13.04 -6.39 12.86
C PRO A 137 -12.66 -7.71 12.16
N LYS A 138 -12.34 -8.74 12.95
CA LYS A 138 -11.81 -10.03 12.44
C LYS A 138 -12.69 -10.67 11.34
N ASN A 139 -14.00 -10.64 11.53
CA ASN A 139 -14.95 -11.19 10.56
C ASN A 139 -14.95 -10.46 9.21
N TRP A 140 -14.64 -9.16 9.18
CA TRP A 140 -14.47 -8.38 7.97
C TRP A 140 -13.12 -8.69 7.32
N ILE A 141 -12.06 -8.82 8.14
CA ILE A 141 -10.71 -9.17 7.68
C ILE A 141 -10.73 -10.50 6.93
N ASP A 142 -11.33 -11.54 7.52
CA ASP A 142 -11.39 -12.86 6.88
C ASP A 142 -12.11 -12.81 5.51
N LYS A 143 -13.21 -12.04 5.39
CA LYS A 143 -13.89 -11.82 4.11
C LYS A 143 -13.00 -11.08 3.13
N ARG A 144 -12.31 -10.03 3.59
CA ARG A 144 -11.41 -9.23 2.77
C ARG A 144 -10.27 -10.08 2.22
N LEU A 145 -9.69 -10.97 3.03
CA LEU A 145 -8.63 -11.90 2.62
C LEU A 145 -9.13 -12.91 1.59
N ARG A 146 -10.31 -13.51 1.80
CA ARG A 146 -10.96 -14.38 0.81
C ARG A 146 -11.21 -13.65 -0.51
N GLY A 147 -11.62 -12.38 -0.43
CA GLY A 147 -11.79 -11.51 -1.59
C GLY A 147 -10.49 -11.27 -2.37
N ILE A 148 -9.32 -11.15 -1.70
CA ILE A 148 -8.02 -11.08 -2.39
C ILE A 148 -7.80 -12.33 -3.23
N ALA A 149 -8.02 -13.51 -2.65
CA ALA A 149 -7.85 -14.79 -3.35
C ALA A 149 -8.80 -14.92 -4.55
N ILE A 150 -10.08 -14.53 -4.40
CA ILE A 150 -11.06 -14.56 -5.50
C ILE A 150 -10.62 -13.64 -6.64
N ARG A 151 -10.19 -12.40 -6.34
CA ARG A 151 -9.69 -11.45 -7.33
C ARG A 151 -8.42 -11.95 -8.02
N GLN A 152 -7.52 -12.59 -7.28
CA GLN A 152 -6.29 -13.16 -7.84
C GLN A 152 -6.63 -14.27 -8.85
N ASN A 153 -7.52 -15.20 -8.48
CA ASN A 153 -8.01 -16.25 -9.38
C ASN A 153 -8.63 -15.70 -10.66
N LEU A 154 -9.44 -14.63 -10.57
CA LEU A 154 -10.02 -13.97 -11.74
C LEU A 154 -8.93 -13.35 -12.62
N THR A 155 -7.95 -12.69 -12.00
CA THR A 155 -6.83 -12.05 -12.71
C THR A 155 -5.99 -13.09 -13.45
N ASP A 156 -5.72 -14.23 -12.82
CA ASP A 156 -4.93 -15.31 -13.43
C ASP A 156 -5.69 -16.03 -14.54
N GLU A 157 -7.02 -16.19 -14.39
CA GLU A 157 -7.87 -16.64 -15.50
C GLU A 157 -7.79 -15.69 -16.69
N TRP A 158 -7.92 -14.37 -16.48
CA TRP A 158 -7.77 -13.37 -17.56
C TRP A 158 -6.38 -13.38 -18.20
N LYS A 159 -5.30 -13.54 -17.42
CA LYS A 159 -3.94 -13.74 -17.98
C LYS A 159 -3.90 -14.99 -18.86
N GLY A 160 -4.51 -16.09 -18.41
CA GLY A 160 -4.67 -17.32 -19.19
C GLY A 160 -5.50 -17.15 -20.47
N ARG A 161 -6.30 -16.07 -20.57
CA ARG A 161 -7.04 -15.66 -21.79
C ARG A 161 -6.33 -14.60 -22.62
N GLY A 162 -5.07 -14.29 -22.31
CA GLY A 162 -4.24 -13.37 -23.09
C GLY A 162 -4.37 -11.90 -22.70
N ILE A 163 -5.07 -11.58 -21.60
CA ILE A 163 -5.11 -10.22 -21.04
C ILE A 163 -3.80 -9.94 -20.30
N LYS A 164 -3.10 -8.87 -20.66
CA LYS A 164 -1.75 -8.59 -20.12
C LYS A 164 -1.59 -7.17 -19.60
N GLN A 165 -2.36 -6.21 -20.11
CA GLN A 165 -2.14 -4.80 -19.77
C GLN A 165 -2.95 -4.42 -18.53
N GLN A 166 -2.34 -3.61 -17.64
CA GLN A 166 -3.01 -3.12 -16.43
C GLN A 166 -4.32 -2.36 -16.74
N ARG A 167 -4.36 -1.64 -17.87
CA ARG A 167 -5.55 -0.93 -18.35
C ARG A 167 -6.70 -1.89 -18.69
N GLU A 168 -6.40 -3.05 -19.29
CA GLU A 168 -7.41 -4.05 -19.62
C GLU A 168 -8.04 -4.65 -18.36
N PHE A 169 -7.23 -5.01 -17.37
CA PHE A 169 -7.72 -5.49 -16.06
C PHE A 169 -8.61 -4.45 -15.37
N ALA A 170 -8.23 -3.17 -15.44
CA ALA A 170 -9.02 -2.08 -14.88
C ALA A 170 -10.38 -1.96 -15.57
N ILE A 171 -10.43 -2.03 -16.91
CA ILE A 171 -11.68 -1.99 -17.68
C ILE A 171 -12.57 -3.19 -17.32
N LEU A 172 -12.04 -4.41 -17.32
CA LEU A 172 -12.85 -5.60 -17.00
C LEU A 172 -13.38 -5.56 -15.56
N THR A 173 -12.56 -5.10 -14.61
CA THR A 173 -13.01 -4.86 -13.23
C THR A 173 -14.12 -3.81 -13.17
N ALA A 174 -14.01 -2.74 -13.97
CA ALA A 174 -15.02 -1.69 -14.04
C ALA A 174 -16.35 -2.20 -14.60
N GLU A 175 -16.32 -3.08 -15.60
CA GLU A 175 -17.53 -3.73 -16.14
C GLU A 175 -18.23 -4.60 -15.10
N ILE A 176 -17.49 -5.37 -14.29
CA ILE A 176 -18.07 -6.17 -13.19
C ILE A 176 -18.71 -5.22 -12.17
N SER A 177 -17.96 -4.23 -11.68
CA SER A 177 -18.46 -3.26 -10.70
C SER A 177 -19.71 -2.54 -11.19
N ASN A 178 -19.69 -2.06 -12.43
CA ASN A 178 -20.83 -1.34 -13.00
C ASN A 178 -22.05 -2.26 -13.15
N ALA A 179 -21.86 -3.49 -13.62
CA ALA A 179 -22.97 -4.43 -13.73
C ALA A 179 -23.52 -4.91 -12.36
N THR A 180 -22.70 -4.91 -11.30
CA THR A 180 -23.11 -5.26 -9.94
C THR A 180 -23.76 -4.10 -9.19
N PHE A 181 -23.10 -2.94 -9.15
CA PHE A 181 -23.46 -1.79 -8.31
C PHE A 181 -24.00 -0.59 -9.09
N GLY A 182 -23.99 -0.63 -10.42
CA GLY A 182 -24.40 0.52 -11.26
C GLY A 182 -23.36 1.63 -11.33
N MET A 183 -22.13 1.37 -10.89
CA MET A 183 -21.03 2.33 -10.89
C MET A 183 -19.67 1.63 -11.04
N THR A 184 -18.73 2.30 -11.69
CA THR A 184 -17.33 1.90 -11.78
C THR A 184 -16.62 2.06 -10.42
N PRO A 185 -15.44 1.43 -10.23
CA PRO A 185 -14.69 1.58 -8.98
C PRO A 185 -14.29 3.03 -8.66
N SER A 186 -14.12 3.88 -9.69
CA SER A 186 -13.81 5.30 -9.48
C SER A 186 -15.03 6.06 -8.97
N GLU A 187 -16.17 5.92 -9.65
CA GLU A 187 -17.44 6.53 -9.22
C GLU A 187 -17.86 6.02 -7.83
N TYR A 188 -17.59 4.75 -7.51
CA TYR A 188 -17.90 4.22 -6.18
C TYR A 188 -17.01 4.80 -5.08
N LYS A 189 -15.75 5.11 -5.38
CA LYS A 189 -14.88 5.82 -4.44
C LYS A 189 -15.43 7.22 -4.15
N GLU A 190 -15.87 7.93 -5.18
CA GLU A 190 -16.50 9.25 -5.05
C GLU A 190 -17.79 9.16 -4.23
N TYR A 191 -18.65 8.18 -4.52
CA TYR A 191 -19.89 7.94 -3.79
C TYR A 191 -19.65 7.67 -2.29
N LYS A 192 -18.53 7.01 -1.95
CA LYS A 192 -18.09 6.77 -0.57
C LYS A 192 -17.32 7.92 0.07
N ASN A 193 -17.29 9.09 -0.56
CA ASN A 193 -16.57 10.28 -0.09
C ASN A 193 -15.08 10.02 0.19
N LEU A 194 -14.45 9.14 -0.60
CA LEU A 194 -13.01 8.91 -0.52
C LEU A 194 -12.30 10.02 -1.28
N PRO A 195 -11.18 10.59 -0.75
CA PRO A 195 -10.47 11.65 -1.44
C PRO A 195 -10.05 11.19 -2.84
N GLU A 196 -10.26 12.03 -3.85
CA GLU A 196 -9.99 11.72 -5.27
C GLU A 196 -8.54 11.27 -5.50
N LYS A 197 -7.59 11.90 -4.78
CA LYS A 197 -6.15 11.57 -4.81
C LYS A 197 -5.76 10.42 -3.89
N SER A 198 -6.71 9.81 -3.19
CA SER A 198 -6.44 8.73 -2.25
C SER A 198 -5.99 7.48 -2.99
N LYS A 199 -4.80 6.98 -2.63
CA LYS A 199 -4.32 5.65 -3.02
C LYS A 199 -5.08 4.53 -2.29
N ALA A 200 -6.05 4.85 -1.44
CA ALA A 200 -6.80 3.86 -0.70
C ALA A 200 -7.60 2.93 -1.63
N ASN A 201 -7.68 1.67 -1.23
CA ASN A 201 -8.41 0.65 -1.97
C ASN A 201 -9.90 0.76 -1.63
N LEU A 202 -10.76 0.83 -2.65
CA LEU A 202 -12.22 0.90 -2.47
C LEU A 202 -12.75 -0.23 -1.57
N ARG A 203 -12.26 -1.45 -1.76
CA ARG A 203 -12.72 -2.63 -1.02
C ARG A 203 -12.39 -2.57 0.47
N ASP A 204 -11.40 -1.76 0.86
CA ASP A 204 -11.08 -1.55 2.26
C ASP A 204 -12.08 -0.58 2.94
N HIS A 205 -12.95 0.07 2.15
CA HIS A 205 -13.98 1.00 2.62
C HIS A 205 -15.40 0.50 2.38
N MET A 206 -15.53 -0.74 1.93
CA MET A 206 -16.80 -1.44 1.72
C MET A 206 -17.23 -2.18 2.99
N ASP A 207 -18.54 -2.22 3.22
CA ASP A 207 -19.14 -3.04 4.25
C ASP A 207 -19.19 -4.53 3.86
N ASP A 208 -19.71 -5.34 4.76
CA ASP A 208 -19.78 -6.79 4.61
C ASP A 208 -20.57 -7.23 3.37
N LEU A 209 -21.72 -6.61 3.07
CA LEU A 209 -22.55 -7.00 1.93
C LEU A 209 -21.94 -6.49 0.63
N GLU A 210 -21.41 -5.27 0.61
CA GLU A 210 -20.68 -4.72 -0.54
C GLU A 210 -19.49 -5.62 -0.93
N LEU A 211 -18.74 -6.14 0.05
CA LEU A 211 -17.68 -7.13 -0.20
C LEU A 211 -18.23 -8.45 -0.75
N ILE A 212 -19.32 -8.98 -0.19
CA ILE A 212 -19.92 -10.24 -0.64
C ILE A 212 -20.37 -10.16 -2.10
N PHE A 213 -21.09 -9.10 -2.49
CA PHE A 213 -21.52 -8.94 -3.88
C PHE A 213 -20.37 -8.69 -4.84
N THR A 214 -19.31 -8.02 -4.38
CA THR A 214 -18.06 -7.89 -5.16
C THR A 214 -17.44 -9.27 -5.43
N MET A 215 -17.30 -10.09 -4.38
CA MET A 215 -16.75 -11.45 -4.49
C MET A 215 -17.61 -12.34 -5.39
N LEU A 216 -18.94 -12.25 -5.30
CA LEU A 216 -19.86 -13.00 -6.14
C LEU A 216 -19.68 -12.64 -7.61
N GLY A 217 -19.63 -11.34 -7.95
CA GLY A 217 -19.43 -10.88 -9.33
C GLY A 217 -18.12 -11.42 -9.92
N GLU A 218 -17.03 -11.29 -9.17
CA GLU A 218 -15.71 -11.76 -9.59
C GLU A 218 -15.65 -13.29 -9.74
N ARG A 219 -16.23 -14.02 -8.79
CA ARG A 219 -16.28 -15.50 -8.79
C ARG A 219 -17.08 -16.01 -9.98
N VAL A 220 -18.24 -15.43 -10.26
CA VAL A 220 -19.11 -15.83 -11.38
C VAL A 220 -18.46 -15.49 -12.72
N THR A 221 -17.85 -14.30 -12.86
CA THR A 221 -17.07 -13.97 -14.07
C THR A 221 -15.98 -15.00 -14.33
N THR A 222 -15.27 -15.43 -13.28
CA THR A 222 -14.23 -16.47 -13.40
C THR A 222 -14.80 -17.78 -13.94
N GLU A 223 -15.93 -18.26 -13.40
CA GLU A 223 -16.56 -19.51 -13.87
C GLU A 223 -17.05 -19.42 -15.31
N ILE A 224 -17.68 -18.31 -15.68
CA ILE A 224 -18.13 -18.09 -17.06
C ILE A 224 -16.93 -18.08 -18.00
N SER A 225 -15.84 -17.40 -17.64
CA SER A 225 -14.60 -17.36 -18.44
C SER A 225 -13.99 -18.75 -18.62
N LYS A 226 -13.91 -19.55 -17.55
CA LYS A 226 -13.40 -20.93 -17.62
C LYS A 226 -14.22 -21.82 -18.55
N LYS A 227 -15.54 -21.66 -18.52
CA LYS A 227 -16.48 -22.41 -19.37
C LYS A 227 -16.37 -21.99 -20.84
N GLU A 228 -16.41 -20.69 -21.11
CA GLU A 228 -16.54 -20.15 -22.48
C GLU A 228 -15.19 -19.91 -23.18
N LYS A 229 -14.11 -19.83 -22.41
CA LYS A 229 -12.73 -19.61 -22.87
C LYS A 229 -12.64 -18.44 -23.87
N PRO A 230 -13.06 -17.22 -23.50
CA PRO A 230 -13.11 -16.08 -24.40
C PRO A 230 -11.72 -15.74 -24.97
N LYS A 231 -11.63 -15.63 -26.30
CA LYS A 231 -10.34 -15.42 -27.01
C LYS A 231 -10.00 -13.96 -27.30
N THR A 232 -10.95 -13.03 -27.16
CA THR A 232 -10.76 -11.62 -27.49
C THR A 232 -11.10 -10.75 -26.29
N PHE A 233 -10.52 -9.55 -26.24
CA PHE A 233 -10.84 -8.59 -25.18
C PHE A 233 -12.34 -8.27 -25.11
N GLY A 234 -13.00 -8.07 -26.25
CA GLY A 234 -14.44 -7.84 -26.32
C GLY A 234 -15.25 -8.99 -25.69
N LYS A 235 -14.91 -10.25 -25.99
CA LYS A 235 -15.58 -11.40 -25.36
C LYS A 235 -15.32 -11.48 -23.86
N ASN A 236 -14.09 -11.17 -23.41
CA ASN A 236 -13.79 -11.09 -21.98
C ASN A 236 -14.60 -9.99 -21.29
N LYS A 237 -14.82 -8.85 -21.98
CA LYS A 237 -15.66 -7.75 -21.53
C LYS A 237 -17.12 -8.17 -21.35
N ASP A 238 -17.66 -8.93 -22.30
CA ASP A 238 -19.03 -9.44 -22.21
C ASP A 238 -19.19 -10.46 -21.07
N VAL A 239 -18.19 -11.32 -20.86
CA VAL A 239 -18.12 -12.24 -19.73
C VAL A 239 -18.06 -11.49 -18.38
N ALA A 240 -17.27 -10.42 -18.30
CA ALA A 240 -17.20 -9.54 -17.12
C ALA A 240 -18.56 -8.91 -16.80
N LYS A 241 -19.22 -8.31 -17.80
CA LYS A 241 -20.58 -7.75 -17.65
C LYS A 241 -21.58 -8.79 -17.17
N ARG A 242 -21.55 -10.01 -17.74
CA ARG A 242 -22.49 -11.09 -17.37
C ARG A 242 -22.28 -11.56 -15.94
N GLY A 243 -21.04 -11.77 -15.50
CA GLY A 243 -20.77 -12.15 -14.12
C GLY A 243 -21.16 -11.06 -13.12
N GLY A 244 -20.85 -9.79 -13.44
CA GLY A 244 -21.31 -8.65 -12.64
C GLY A 244 -22.84 -8.52 -12.60
N LYS A 245 -23.55 -8.81 -13.71
CA LYS A 245 -25.03 -8.78 -13.78
C LYS A 245 -25.67 -9.85 -12.89
N VAL A 246 -25.08 -11.05 -12.81
CA VAL A 246 -25.57 -12.09 -11.88
C VAL A 246 -25.51 -11.59 -10.44
N ALA A 247 -24.37 -11.03 -10.03
CA ALA A 247 -24.23 -10.44 -8.70
C ALA A 247 -25.14 -9.22 -8.49
N GLY A 248 -25.33 -8.39 -9.50
CA GLY A 248 -26.22 -7.23 -9.44
C GLY A 248 -27.69 -7.62 -9.30
N ASN A 249 -28.12 -8.69 -9.97
CA ASN A 249 -29.46 -9.24 -9.79
C ASN A 249 -29.66 -9.77 -8.37
N ALA A 250 -28.71 -10.57 -7.87
CA ALA A 250 -28.76 -11.09 -6.51
C ALA A 250 -28.75 -9.96 -5.46
N ARG A 251 -27.94 -8.91 -5.68
CA ARG A 251 -27.92 -7.70 -4.85
C ARG A 251 -29.30 -7.05 -4.81
N LYS A 252 -29.88 -6.75 -5.96
CA LYS A 252 -31.20 -6.11 -6.06
C LYS A 252 -32.29 -6.92 -5.38
N GLU A 253 -32.26 -8.25 -5.53
CA GLU A 253 -33.20 -9.12 -4.85
C GLU A 253 -33.01 -9.07 -3.33
N THR A 254 -31.77 -9.08 -2.87
CA THR A 254 -31.45 -8.92 -1.44
C THR A 254 -31.89 -7.56 -0.90
N GLU A 255 -31.74 -6.48 -1.67
CA GLU A 255 -32.18 -5.13 -1.27
C GLU A 255 -33.70 -5.04 -1.10
N LYS A 256 -34.47 -5.77 -1.93
CA LYS A 256 -35.93 -5.87 -1.78
C LYS A 256 -36.31 -6.57 -0.48
N GLU A 257 -35.68 -7.71 -0.19
CA GLU A 257 -35.97 -8.49 1.02
C GLU A 257 -35.55 -7.76 2.31
N LEU A 258 -34.50 -6.95 2.24
CA LEU A 258 -34.01 -6.17 3.39
C LEU A 258 -34.68 -4.81 3.54
N ASP A 259 -35.48 -4.37 2.57
CA ASP A 259 -36.06 -3.03 2.47
C ASP A 259 -35.04 -1.90 2.64
N ARG A 260 -33.82 -2.10 2.12
CA ARG A 260 -32.75 -1.09 2.13
C ARG A 260 -31.70 -1.34 1.06
N SER A 261 -31.03 -0.28 0.64
CA SER A 261 -29.86 -0.36 -0.24
C SER A 261 -28.68 -1.07 0.45
N ILE A 262 -27.98 -1.91 -0.30
CA ILE A 262 -26.68 -2.48 0.07
C ILE A 262 -25.56 -1.49 -0.26
N ILE A 263 -25.73 -0.69 -1.32
CA ILE A 263 -24.78 0.36 -1.67
C ILE A 263 -24.88 1.47 -0.64
N SER A 264 -23.77 1.80 0.03
CA SER A 264 -23.74 2.77 1.10
C SER A 264 -22.68 3.85 0.86
N PRO A 265 -23.02 5.16 1.05
CA PRO A 265 -22.03 6.23 0.96
C PRO A 265 -21.12 6.29 2.21
N LYS A 266 -21.42 5.49 3.24
CA LYS A 266 -20.63 5.43 4.47
C LYS A 266 -19.32 4.69 4.21
N ASN A 267 -18.24 5.26 4.73
CA ASN A 267 -16.95 4.61 4.81
C ASN A 267 -16.95 3.63 6.00
N PHE A 268 -16.61 2.37 5.74
CA PHE A 268 -16.60 1.31 6.76
C PHE A 268 -15.68 1.62 7.95
N LEU A 269 -14.49 2.18 7.70
CA LEU A 269 -13.71 2.83 8.75
C LEU A 269 -14.03 4.33 8.72
N GLY A 270 -14.87 4.78 9.66
CA GLY A 270 -15.13 6.20 9.88
C GLY A 270 -13.84 7.00 10.11
N LYS A 271 -13.92 8.33 10.04
CA LYS A 271 -12.77 9.24 10.23
C LYS A 271 -12.04 9.01 11.57
N ASP A 272 -12.74 8.52 12.58
CA ASP A 272 -12.22 8.36 13.95
C ASP A 272 -11.32 7.13 14.16
N ASN A 273 -11.35 6.15 13.23
CA ASN A 273 -10.53 4.92 13.32
C ASN A 273 -9.35 4.90 12.35
N LYS A 274 -9.06 6.02 11.67
CA LYS A 274 -7.80 6.15 10.97
C LYS A 274 -6.68 6.30 12.00
N LEU A 275 -5.88 5.25 12.20
CA LEU A 275 -4.46 5.51 12.42
C LEU A 275 -4.02 6.39 11.25
N GLU A 276 -3.69 7.65 11.54
CA GLU A 276 -3.25 8.65 10.57
C GLU A 276 -2.06 8.12 9.77
N LEU A 277 -2.37 7.42 8.69
CA LEU A 277 -1.47 7.20 7.57
C LEU A 277 -1.66 8.39 6.64
N GLU A 278 -1.26 9.58 7.09
CA GLU A 278 -1.25 10.79 6.27
C GLU A 278 0.18 11.20 5.88
N GLU A 279 0.35 11.29 4.55
CA GLU A 279 1.24 12.10 3.69
C GLU A 279 2.78 12.11 3.84
#